data_AF-A0A317C746-F1
#
_entry.id   AF-A0A317C746-F1
#
_cell.length_a   1.000
_cell.length_b   1.000
_cell.length_c   1.000
_cell.angle_alpha   90.00
_cell.angle_beta   90.00
_cell.angle_gamma   90.00
#
_symmetry.space_group_name_H-M   'P 1'
#
loop_
_entity.id
_entity.type
_entity.pdbx_description
1 polymer ?
#
loop_
_entity_poly.entity_id
_entity_poly.type
_entity_poly.pdbx_seq_one_letter_code
_entity_poly.pdbx_strand_id
1 'polypeptide(L)'
;MKSLAVVMIFLSGFMHGCDSDVLWTESPYAVVKIDNKISLYYDLGNGNYIGRVSGGVVSVGSNKRYVVAKKCSLNDCKYYYIERSKDDRYLNSKIAVHGPLTLSDYVETSIRLDFPSLNEL
;
A
#
# COMPACT_ATOMS: atom_id res chain seq x y z
N MET A 1 -17.13 54.66 -29.92
CA MET A 1 -16.32 54.46 -28.71
C MET A 1 -16.36 53.00 -28.37
N LYS A 2 -15.17 52.38 -28.28
CA LYS A 2 -14.95 50.94 -28.12
C LYS A 2 -15.02 50.62 -26.63
N SER A 3 -15.89 49.69 -26.22
CA SER A 3 -15.77 49.00 -24.93
C SER A 3 -16.01 47.52 -25.24
N LEU A 4 -15.01 46.85 -25.80
CA LEU A 4 -14.13 45.94 -25.06
C LEU A 4 -14.97 44.87 -24.34
N ALA A 5 -15.45 43.90 -25.12
CA ALA A 5 -15.97 42.65 -24.60
C ALA A 5 -14.82 41.95 -23.86
N VAL A 6 -14.85 41.99 -22.53
CA VAL A 6 -13.93 41.26 -21.67
C VAL A 6 -14.26 39.78 -21.83
N VAL A 7 -13.55 39.11 -22.74
CA VAL A 7 -13.55 37.65 -22.85
C VAL A 7 -12.90 37.13 -21.58
N MET A 8 -13.74 36.84 -20.58
CA MET A 8 -13.34 36.24 -19.32
C MET A 8 -12.97 34.78 -19.62
N ILE A 9 -11.70 34.58 -20.00
CA ILE A 9 -11.08 33.27 -20.17
C ILE A 9 -11.18 32.58 -18.80
N PHE A 10 -12.17 31.71 -18.64
CA PHE A 10 -12.20 30.65 -17.63
C PHE A 10 -11.05 29.70 -17.95
N LEU A 11 -9.84 30.10 -17.55
CA LEU A 11 -8.68 29.24 -17.49
C LEU A 11 -8.95 28.27 -16.34
N SER A 12 -9.77 27.27 -16.62
CA SER A 12 -10.01 26.12 -15.77
C SER A 12 -8.68 25.42 -15.60
N GLY A 13 -7.96 25.81 -14.56
CA GLY A 13 -6.79 25.09 -14.09
C GLY A 13 -7.25 23.69 -13.72
N PHE A 14 -7.08 22.75 -14.65
CA PHE A 14 -7.06 21.33 -14.34
C PHE A 14 -5.88 21.15 -13.38
N MET A 15 -6.17 21.26 -12.08
CA MET A 15 -5.30 20.69 -11.07
C MET A 15 -5.27 19.20 -11.38
N HIS A 16 -4.18 18.77 -12.01
CA HIS A 16 -3.82 17.36 -12.09
C HIS A 16 -3.53 16.93 -10.64
N GLY A 17 -4.60 16.65 -9.89
CA GLY A 17 -4.49 16.00 -8.60
C GLY A 17 -3.73 14.69 -8.82
N CYS A 18 -2.74 14.42 -7.96
CA CYS A 18 -2.10 13.12 -7.96
C CYS A 18 -3.19 12.05 -7.81
N ASP A 19 -3.24 11.09 -8.73
CA ASP A 19 -4.18 9.96 -8.67
C ASP A 19 -3.74 9.07 -7.51
N SER A 20 -4.35 9.29 -6.35
CA SER A 20 -4.12 8.51 -5.15
C SER A 20 -5.41 8.02 -4.56
N ASP A 21 -5.41 6.76 -4.11
CA ASP A 21 -6.57 6.11 -3.54
C ASP A 21 -6.16 5.17 -2.41
N VAL A 22 -7.01 5.03 -1.39
CA VAL A 22 -6.81 4.13 -0.25
C VAL A 22 -7.65 2.89 -0.49
N LEU A 23 -6.99 1.78 -0.83
CA LEU A 23 -7.67 0.52 -1.19
C LEU A 23 -8.00 -0.33 0.04
N TRP A 24 -7.20 -0.19 1.10
CA TRP A 24 -7.41 -0.95 2.34
C TRP A 24 -6.78 -0.23 3.52
N THR A 25 -7.39 -0.34 4.70
CA THR A 25 -6.85 0.24 5.94
C THR A 25 -7.15 -0.65 7.14
N GLU A 26 -6.14 -0.82 7.98
CA GLU A 26 -6.28 -1.32 9.34
C GLU A 26 -5.13 -0.80 10.20
N SER A 27 -5.42 0.14 11.10
CA SER A 27 -4.41 0.87 11.86
C SER A 27 -3.34 -0.03 12.50
N PRO A 28 -2.03 0.27 12.34
CA PRO A 28 -1.45 1.44 11.67
C PRO A 28 -1.08 1.20 10.20
N TYR A 29 -1.75 0.31 9.47
CA TYR A 29 -1.40 -0.06 8.10
C TYR A 29 -2.43 0.42 7.08
N ALA A 30 -1.97 0.75 5.88
CA ALA A 30 -2.82 1.08 4.75
C ALA A 30 -2.21 0.57 3.45
N VAL A 31 -3.06 0.13 2.53
CA VAL A 31 -2.68 -0.08 1.14
C VAL A 31 -3.15 1.12 0.33
N VAL A 32 -2.20 1.80 -0.30
CA VAL A 32 -2.44 3.04 -1.03
C VAL A 32 -1.93 2.88 -2.46
N LYS A 33 -2.74 3.31 -3.42
CA LYS A 33 -2.35 3.52 -4.82
C LYS A 33 -1.81 4.94 -4.94
N ILE A 34 -0.59 5.09 -5.45
CA ILE A 34 0.00 6.40 -5.81
C ILE A 34 0.63 6.24 -7.20
N ASP A 35 0.21 7.05 -8.17
CA ASP A 35 0.73 7.03 -9.55
C ASP A 35 0.73 5.60 -10.14
N ASN A 36 -0.40 4.90 -10.04
CA ASN A 36 -0.60 3.50 -10.46
C ASN A 36 0.24 2.44 -9.73
N LYS A 37 0.91 2.79 -8.64
CA LYS A 37 1.63 1.83 -7.80
C LYS A 37 0.86 1.58 -6.51
N ILE A 38 0.36 0.36 -6.37
CA ILE A 38 -0.29 -0.12 -5.15
C ILE A 38 0.76 -0.67 -4.20
N SER A 39 0.84 -0.12 -2.99
CA SER A 39 1.83 -0.51 -1.99
C SER A 39 1.22 -0.59 -0.59
N LEU A 40 1.76 -1.46 0.26
CA LEU A 40 1.46 -1.50 1.68
C LEU A 40 2.38 -0.54 2.45
N TYR A 41 1.79 0.25 3.33
CA TYR A 41 2.46 1.26 4.14
C TYR A 41 2.11 1.10 5.63
N TYR A 42 3.02 1.61 6.45
CA TYR A 42 2.72 2.04 7.82
C TYR A 42 2.25 3.50 7.76
N ASP A 43 1.04 3.77 8.21
CA ASP A 43 0.41 5.08 8.26
C ASP A 43 0.86 5.85 9.51
N LEU A 44 1.47 7.02 9.30
CA LEU A 44 1.90 7.93 10.36
C LEU A 44 0.84 9.01 10.68
N GLY A 45 -0.26 9.02 9.95
CA GLY A 45 -1.29 10.05 9.96
C GLY A 45 -0.96 11.24 9.05
N ASN A 46 -1.99 12.07 8.78
CA ASN A 46 -1.89 13.29 7.98
C ASN A 46 -1.31 13.05 6.57
N GLY A 47 -1.63 11.90 5.96
CA GLY A 47 -1.13 11.53 4.63
C GLY A 47 0.36 11.16 4.59
N ASN A 48 1.02 10.98 5.74
CA ASN A 48 2.41 10.54 5.81
C ASN A 48 2.47 9.02 5.94
N TYR A 49 3.29 8.39 5.11
CA TYR A 49 3.41 6.95 5.03
C TYR A 49 4.87 6.50 5.05
N ILE A 50 5.15 5.37 5.69
CA ILE A 50 6.42 4.65 5.55
C ILE A 50 6.17 3.36 4.80
N GLY A 51 6.88 3.15 3.69
CA GLY A 51 6.73 1.93 2.90
C GLY A 51 7.01 0.67 3.72
N ARG A 52 6.20 -0.36 3.50
CA ARG A 52 6.46 -1.72 3.98
C ARG A 52 6.64 -2.68 2.80
N VAL A 53 5.62 -2.82 1.95
CA VAL A 53 5.72 -3.61 0.71
C VAL A 53 5.44 -2.70 -0.48
N SER A 54 6.51 -2.28 -1.16
CA SER A 54 6.43 -1.29 -2.24
C SER A 54 6.06 -1.92 -3.58
N GLY A 55 4.98 -1.41 -4.19
CA GLY A 55 4.56 -1.62 -5.57
C GLY A 55 4.04 -3.03 -5.88
N GLY A 56 2.99 -3.11 -6.69
CA GLY A 56 2.45 -4.38 -7.20
C GLY A 56 1.78 -5.24 -6.12
N VAL A 57 1.37 -4.66 -4.99
CA VAL A 57 0.54 -5.38 -4.02
C VAL A 57 -0.83 -5.59 -4.65
N VAL A 58 -1.26 -6.85 -4.69
CA VAL A 58 -2.55 -7.26 -5.29
C VAL A 58 -3.53 -7.79 -4.26
N SER A 59 -3.02 -8.30 -3.13
CA SER A 59 -3.86 -8.84 -2.06
C SER A 59 -3.25 -8.55 -0.69
N VAL A 60 -4.09 -8.32 0.31
CA VAL A 60 -3.69 -8.05 1.70
C VAL A 60 -4.59 -8.81 2.69
N GLY A 61 -4.04 -9.17 3.84
CA GLY A 61 -4.77 -9.78 4.93
C GLY A 61 -4.20 -9.36 6.28
N SER A 62 -5.04 -9.31 7.31
CA SER A 62 -4.64 -8.91 8.67
C SER A 62 -5.34 -9.76 9.72
N ASN A 63 -4.64 -9.96 10.83
CA ASN A 63 -5.23 -10.36 12.10
C ASN A 63 -4.51 -9.63 13.24
N LYS A 64 -4.80 -9.99 14.49
CA LYS A 64 -4.22 -9.35 15.68
C LYS A 64 -2.69 -9.40 15.75
N ARG A 65 -2.04 -10.35 15.07
CA ARG A 65 -0.58 -10.59 15.15
C ARG A 65 0.15 -10.23 13.87
N TYR A 66 -0.46 -10.46 12.71
CA TYR A 66 0.21 -10.36 11.42
C TYR A 66 -0.57 -9.51 10.42
N VAL A 67 0.18 -8.82 9.57
CA VAL A 67 -0.28 -8.32 8.28
C VAL A 67 0.47 -9.09 7.19
N VAL A 68 -0.24 -9.60 6.20
CA VAL A 68 0.32 -10.35 5.08
C VAL A 68 -0.03 -9.66 3.77
N ALA A 69 0.89 -9.71 2.81
CA ALA A 69 0.69 -9.11 1.50
C ALA A 69 1.20 -10.04 0.40
N LYS A 70 0.43 -10.13 -0.67
CA LYS A 70 0.84 -10.74 -1.93
C LYS A 70 1.19 -9.62 -2.90
N LYS A 71 2.40 -9.68 -3.43
CA LYS A 71 2.89 -8.76 -4.46
C LYS A 71 3.20 -9.54 -5.72
N CYS A 72 2.63 -9.11 -6.84
CA CYS A 72 2.89 -9.71 -8.14
C CYS A 72 3.61 -8.74 -9.08
N SER A 73 4.48 -9.33 -9.89
CA SER A 73 5.10 -8.74 -11.07
C SER A 73 4.63 -9.53 -12.30
N LEU A 74 5.05 -9.13 -13.51
CA LEU A 74 4.59 -9.76 -14.77
C LEU A 74 4.69 -11.30 -14.78
N ASN A 75 5.71 -11.87 -14.13
CA ASN A 75 6.02 -13.29 -14.27
C ASN A 75 5.99 -14.07 -12.95
N ASP A 76 5.81 -13.41 -11.82
CA ASP A 76 5.92 -14.06 -10.51
C ASP A 76 5.24 -13.25 -9.39
N CYS A 77 4.79 -13.98 -8.37
CA CYS A 77 4.21 -13.42 -7.15
C CYS A 77 5.04 -13.84 -5.94
N LYS A 78 5.33 -12.86 -5.08
CA LYS A 78 6.02 -13.03 -3.80
C LYS A 78 5.12 -12.65 -2.64
N TYR A 79 5.33 -13.30 -1.52
CA TYR A 79 4.55 -13.08 -0.31
C TYR A 79 5.42 -12.43 0.77
N TYR A 80 4.79 -11.59 1.58
CA TYR A 80 5.45 -10.85 2.65
C TYR A 80 4.56 -10.86 3.88
N TYR A 81 5.16 -10.79 5.05
CA TYR A 81 4.42 -10.61 6.29
C TYR A 81 5.13 -9.65 7.25
N ILE A 82 4.35 -9.08 8.15
CA ILE A 82 4.79 -8.17 9.21
C ILE A 82 4.22 -8.70 10.51
N GLU A 83 5.06 -8.90 11.52
CA GLU A 83 4.62 -9.18 12.89
C GLU A 83 4.36 -7.85 13.59
N ARG A 84 3.09 -7.56 13.92
CA ARG A 84 2.67 -6.22 14.38
C ARG A 84 3.40 -5.76 15.64
N SER A 85 3.73 -6.69 16.55
CA SER A 85 4.46 -6.38 17.79
C SER A 85 5.95 -6.06 17.57
N LYS A 86 6.48 -6.31 16.37
CA LYS A 86 7.88 -6.07 16.01
C LYS A 86 8.06 -4.93 15.02
N ASP A 87 6.97 -4.37 14.51
CA ASP A 87 6.98 -3.18 13.67
C ASP A 87 6.74 -1.92 14.52
N ASP A 88 7.26 -0.80 14.05
CA ASP A 88 7.13 0.50 14.68
C ASP A 88 7.27 1.62 13.66
N ARG A 89 6.71 2.79 13.99
CA ARG A 89 6.72 4.00 13.17
C ARG A 89 8.13 4.53 12.83
N TYR A 90 9.18 4.08 13.51
CA TYR A 90 10.58 4.47 13.22
C TYR A 90 11.38 3.36 12.54
N LEU A 91 10.79 2.16 12.36
CA LEU A 91 11.50 1.03 11.77
C LEU A 91 11.49 1.08 10.24
N ASN A 92 12.64 0.69 9.68
CA ASN A 92 12.83 0.51 8.26
C ASN A 92 12.14 -0.77 7.77
N SER A 93 11.60 -0.76 6.54
CA SER A 93 10.97 -1.93 5.94
C SER A 93 11.86 -3.17 5.89
N LYS A 94 13.17 -3.02 5.71
CA LYS A 94 14.13 -4.14 5.72
C LYS A 94 14.20 -4.89 7.05
N ILE A 95 13.75 -4.26 8.14
CA ILE A 95 13.72 -4.84 9.48
C ILE A 95 12.30 -5.31 9.82
N ALA A 96 11.31 -4.48 9.50
CA ALA A 96 9.91 -4.73 9.84
C ALA A 96 9.23 -5.82 8.99
N VAL A 97 9.70 -6.04 7.76
CA VAL A 97 9.05 -6.89 6.77
C VAL A 97 9.83 -8.17 6.56
N HIS A 98 9.14 -9.30 6.68
CA HIS A 98 9.66 -10.61 6.34
C HIS A 98 9.24 -11.01 4.92
N GLY A 99 10.21 -11.49 4.13
CA GLY A 99 10.03 -11.89 2.74
C GLY A 99 11.18 -11.37 1.86
N PRO A 100 11.11 -11.55 0.53
CA PRO A 100 10.06 -12.25 -0.20
C PRO A 100 10.04 -13.75 0.09
N LEU A 101 8.85 -14.31 0.29
CA LEU A 101 8.61 -15.74 0.36
C LEU A 101 8.10 -16.28 -0.99
N THR A 102 8.45 -17.53 -1.29
CA THR A 102 7.78 -18.29 -2.36
C THR A 102 6.38 -18.71 -1.92
N LEU A 103 5.56 -19.24 -2.84
CA LEU A 103 4.24 -19.78 -2.46
C LEU A 103 4.37 -20.95 -1.47
N SER A 104 5.33 -21.85 -1.67
CA SER A 104 5.54 -22.99 -0.75
C SER A 104 5.95 -22.50 0.63
N ASP A 105 6.91 -21.57 0.72
CA ASP A 105 7.38 -21.04 2.01
C ASP A 105 6.27 -20.25 2.71
N TYR A 106 5.43 -19.55 1.95
CA TYR A 106 4.28 -18.84 2.48
C TYR A 106 3.24 -19.79 3.07
N VAL A 107 2.92 -20.89 2.39
CA VAL A 107 1.95 -21.88 2.87
C VAL A 107 2.48 -22.59 4.13
N GLU A 108 3.76 -22.98 4.16
CA GLU A 108 4.35 -23.57 5.35
C GLU A 108 4.33 -22.59 6.53
N THR A 109 4.73 -21.35 6.26
CA THR A 109 4.79 -20.30 7.28
C THR A 109 3.39 -19.91 7.77
N SER A 110 2.37 -19.88 6.88
CA SER A 110 1.00 -19.53 7.24
C SER A 110 0.38 -20.55 8.18
N ILE A 111 0.65 -21.83 7.98
CA ILE A 111 0.22 -22.91 8.90
C ILE A 111 0.93 -22.76 10.25
N ARG A 112 2.25 -22.52 10.24
CA ARG A 112 3.05 -22.43 11.46
C ARG A 112 2.73 -21.20 12.32
N LEU A 113 2.44 -20.06 11.69
CA LEU A 113 2.23 -18.78 12.35
C LEU A 113 0.76 -18.35 12.43
N ASP A 114 -0.17 -19.14 11.86
CA ASP A 114 -1.59 -18.84 11.79
C ASP A 114 -1.86 -17.49 11.09
N PHE A 115 -1.40 -17.37 9.85
CA PHE A 115 -1.60 -16.17 9.04
C PHE A 115 -3.08 -15.99 8.65
N PRO A 116 -3.55 -14.73 8.55
CA PRO A 116 -4.87 -14.45 8.01
C PRO A 116 -4.96 -14.80 6.51
N SER A 117 -6.18 -15.00 6.04
CA SER A 117 -6.46 -15.11 4.61
C SER A 117 -6.11 -13.82 3.87
N LEU A 118 -5.57 -13.96 2.66
CA LEU A 118 -5.39 -12.85 1.74
C LEU A 118 -6.73 -12.52 1.05
N ASN A 119 -7.06 -11.24 0.98
CA ASN A 119 -8.19 -10.72 0.21
C ASN A 119 -7.64 -9.85 -0.93
N GLU A 120 -8.23 -9.97 -2.12
CA GLU A 120 -7.88 -9.12 -3.26
C GLU A 120 -8.26 -7.66 -2.96
N LEU A 121 -7.43 -6.73 -3.45
CA LEU A 121 -7.57 -5.28 -3.29
C LEU A 121 -8.48 -4.63 -4.34
#